data_AF-A0ABD0Z7F5-F1
#
_entry.id   AF-A0ABD0Z7F5-F1
#
_cell.length_a   1.000
_cell.length_b   1.000
_cell.length_c   1.000
_cell.angle_alpha   90.00
_cell.angle_beta   90.00
_cell.angle_gamma   90.00
#
_symmetry.space_group_name_H-M   'P 1'
#
loop_
_entity.id
_entity.type
_entity.pdbx_description
1 polymer ?
#
loop_
_entity_poly.entity_id
_entity_poly.type
_entity_poly.pdbx_seq_one_letter_code
_entity_poly.pdbx_strand_id
1 'polypeptide(L)'
;MKFPHDYPYSPPTVRFKTKVWHPNIYESGDICISILHPPVDDPQSVRTVLLSVISLLNEPNTSSPANVDASVMYRRWRDSKGQDKEYETVIRKQVAGSREEAERDGVVIPLTLEDYCVR
;
A
#
# COMPACT_ATOMS: atom_id res chain seq x y z
N MET A 1 -0.63 7.83 -9.49
CA MET A 1 0.46 7.33 -10.35
C MET A 1 0.85 8.44 -11.31
N LYS A 2 2.14 8.69 -11.53
CA LYS A 2 2.63 9.62 -12.57
C LYS A 2 3.61 8.88 -13.48
N PHE A 3 3.41 9.00 -14.79
CA PHE A 3 4.23 8.33 -15.79
C PHE A 3 5.38 9.25 -16.23
N PRO A 4 6.60 8.72 -16.40
CA PRO A 4 7.67 9.46 -17.03
C PRO A 4 7.47 9.55 -18.55
N HIS A 5 8.21 10.43 -19.21
CA HIS A 5 8.11 10.65 -20.66
C HIS A 5 8.54 9.44 -21.50
N ASP A 6 9.37 8.58 -20.94
CA ASP A 6 9.96 7.39 -21.56
C ASP A 6 9.31 6.07 -21.07
N TYR A 7 8.11 6.13 -20.48
CA TYR A 7 7.35 4.91 -20.18
C TYR A 7 7.14 4.10 -21.48
N PRO A 8 7.38 2.77 -21.49
CA PRO A 8 7.57 1.89 -20.34
C PRO A 8 9.03 1.59 -19.94
N TYR A 9 10.03 2.26 -20.53
CA TYR A 9 11.44 2.04 -20.22
C TYR A 9 11.79 2.49 -18.80
N SER A 10 11.25 3.63 -18.35
CA SER A 10 11.26 4.01 -16.93
C SER A 10 9.90 3.70 -16.27
N PRO A 11 9.90 3.21 -15.02
CA PRO A 11 8.68 2.89 -14.30
C PRO A 11 7.91 4.15 -13.89
N PRO A 12 6.59 4.06 -13.70
CA PRO A 12 5.81 5.16 -13.13
C PRO A 12 6.13 5.35 -11.65
N THR A 13 5.91 6.56 -11.14
CA THR A 13 5.91 6.81 -9.69
C THR A 13 4.53 6.51 -9.10
N VAL A 14 4.51 5.83 -7.96
CA VAL A 14 3.28 5.47 -7.23
C VAL A 14 3.34 6.04 -5.83
N ARG A 15 2.29 6.79 -5.47
CA ARG A 15 2.16 7.48 -4.19
C ARG A 15 0.72 7.43 -3.72
N PHE A 16 0.53 7.14 -2.43
CA PHE A 16 -0.75 7.35 -1.74
C PHE A 16 -0.97 8.84 -1.49
N LYS A 17 -2.15 9.34 -1.86
CA LYS A 17 -2.53 10.73 -1.55
C LYS A 17 -2.88 10.88 -0.06
N THR A 18 -3.57 9.88 0.48
CA THR A 18 -3.89 9.78 1.91
C THR A 18 -2.72 9.18 2.68
N LYS A 19 -2.55 9.59 3.94
CA LYS A 19 -1.50 9.02 4.79
C LYS A 19 -1.86 7.56 5.10
N VAL A 20 -0.95 6.63 4.81
CA VAL A 20 -1.10 5.21 5.10
C VAL A 20 -0.02 4.79 6.11
N TRP A 21 -0.44 4.14 7.20
CA TRP A 21 0.49 3.62 8.19
C TRP A 21 0.92 2.21 7.78
N HIS A 22 2.14 2.08 7.23
CA HIS A 22 2.61 0.82 6.69
C HIS A 22 4.15 0.72 6.70
N PRO A 23 4.75 -0.45 6.97
CA PRO A 23 6.22 -0.61 7.00
C PRO A 23 6.94 -0.15 5.73
N ASN A 24 6.31 -0.28 4.56
CA ASN A 24 6.91 0.03 3.25
C ASN A 24 6.33 1.28 2.55
N ILE A 25 5.64 2.15 3.29
CA ILE A 25 5.14 3.43 2.78
C ILE A 25 5.78 4.57 3.57
N TYR A 26 6.38 5.52 2.87
CA TYR A 26 6.96 6.73 3.47
C TYR A 26 5.88 7.68 3.97
N GLU A 27 6.24 8.63 4.85
CA GLU A 27 5.31 9.68 5.27
C GLU A 27 4.81 10.56 4.12
N SER A 28 5.61 10.68 3.05
CA SER A 28 5.22 11.35 1.80
C SER A 28 4.14 10.60 0.99
N GLY A 29 3.84 9.35 1.38
CA GLY A 29 2.97 8.42 0.67
C GLY A 29 3.67 7.62 -0.44
N ASP A 30 4.96 7.86 -0.70
CA ASP A 30 5.73 7.09 -1.68
C ASP A 30 5.89 5.63 -1.21
N ILE A 31 5.85 4.70 -2.15
CA ILE A 31 5.93 3.26 -1.87
C ILE A 31 7.36 2.78 -2.09
N CYS A 32 7.95 2.10 -1.10
CA CYS A 32 9.25 1.45 -1.25
C CYS A 32 9.08 0.01 -1.75
N ILE A 33 9.28 -0.19 -3.05
CA ILE A 33 9.27 -1.51 -3.68
C ILE A 33 10.25 -1.56 -4.85
N SER A 34 11.00 -2.65 -4.96
CA SER A 34 12.08 -2.80 -5.94
C SER A 34 11.62 -2.67 -7.40
N ILE A 35 10.37 -3.04 -7.67
CA ILE A 35 9.76 -3.02 -9.00
C ILE A 35 9.60 -1.61 -9.59
N LEU A 36 9.70 -0.57 -8.76
CA LEU A 36 9.63 0.83 -9.19
C LEU A 36 11.00 1.43 -9.51
N HIS A 37 12.05 0.60 -9.55
CA HIS A 37 13.33 0.96 -10.17
C HIS A 37 13.37 0.51 -11.64
N PRO A 38 14.15 1.19 -12.51
CA PRO A 38 14.31 0.80 -13.90
C PRO A 38 14.63 -0.70 -14.03
N PRO A 39 13.82 -1.47 -14.78
CA PRO A 39 14.10 -2.88 -14.98
C PRO A 39 15.39 -3.07 -15.78
N VAL A 40 16.12 -4.13 -15.47
CA VAL A 40 17.36 -4.48 -16.21
C VAL A 40 17.03 -5.08 -17.57
N ASP A 41 15.93 -5.84 -17.66
CA ASP A 41 15.60 -6.66 -18.83
C ASP A 41 14.31 -6.18 -19.53
N ASP A 42 13.14 -6.31 -18.88
CA ASP A 42 11.84 -6.10 -19.54
C ASP A 42 11.02 -4.93 -18.95
N PRO A 43 10.43 -4.07 -19.81
CA PRO A 43 9.51 -3.02 -19.39
C PRO A 43 8.30 -3.57 -18.63
N GLN A 44 7.89 -2.88 -17.57
CA GLN A 44 6.83 -3.36 -16.69
C GLN A 44 5.49 -2.72 -16.96
N SER A 45 4.45 -3.56 -17.03
CA SER A 45 3.07 -3.09 -17.18
C SER A 45 2.54 -2.48 -15.87
N VAL A 46 1.59 -1.56 -16.00
CA VAL A 46 0.84 -1.02 -14.83
C VAL A 46 0.16 -2.15 -14.05
N ARG A 47 -0.33 -3.20 -14.73
CA ARG A 47 -0.93 -4.37 -14.10
C ARG A 47 0.05 -5.06 -13.15
N THR A 48 1.28 -5.29 -13.61
CA THR A 48 2.33 -5.90 -12.79
C THR A 48 2.62 -5.05 -11.56
N VAL A 49 2.76 -3.73 -11.75
CA VAL A 49 3.00 -2.78 -10.64
C VAL A 49 1.89 -2.84 -9.59
N LEU A 50 0.62 -2.82 -10.00
CA LEU A 50 -0.51 -2.86 -9.07
C LEU A 50 -0.59 -4.19 -8.30
N LEU A 51 -0.34 -5.32 -8.99
CA LEU A 51 -0.28 -6.63 -8.33
C LEU A 51 0.83 -6.69 -7.28
N SER A 52 2.00 -6.10 -7.58
CA SER A 52 3.11 -6.02 -6.63
C SER A 52 2.79 -5.11 -5.44
N VAL A 53 2.05 -4.02 -5.64
CA VAL A 53 1.56 -3.18 -4.54
C VAL A 53 0.59 -3.97 -3.64
N ILE A 54 -0.34 -4.74 -4.21
CA ILE A 54 -1.24 -5.61 -3.43
C ILE A 54 -0.43 -6.62 -2.62
N SER A 55 0.54 -7.28 -3.25
CA SER A 55 1.43 -8.23 -2.56
C SER A 55 2.16 -7.58 -1.39
N LEU A 56 2.70 -6.37 -1.58
CA LEU A 56 3.43 -5.64 -0.54
C LEU A 56 2.53 -5.23 0.64
N LEU A 57 1.28 -4.86 0.36
CA LEU A 57 0.31 -4.49 1.41
C LEU A 57 -0.12 -5.72 2.23
N ASN A 58 -0.16 -6.90 1.63
CA ASN A 58 -0.47 -8.15 2.32
C ASN A 58 0.71 -8.68 3.14
N GLU A 59 1.93 -8.58 2.58
CA GLU A 59 3.15 -9.09 3.19
C GLU A 59 4.23 -7.99 3.26
N PRO A 60 4.21 -7.17 4.33
CA PRO A 60 5.17 -6.08 4.49
C PRO A 60 6.60 -6.59 4.62
N ASN A 61 7.54 -5.96 3.91
CA ASN A 61 8.97 -6.22 4.07
C ASN A 61 9.52 -5.45 5.29
N THR A 62 9.76 -6.18 6.38
CA THR A 62 10.31 -5.62 7.62
C THR A 62 11.84 -5.54 7.66
N SER A 63 12.54 -6.14 6.68
CA SER A 63 14.02 -6.17 6.63
C SER A 63 14.59 -4.85 6.12
N SER A 64 13.85 -4.13 5.27
CA SER A 64 14.20 -2.79 4.79
C SER A 64 12.94 -1.91 4.76
N PRO A 65 12.49 -1.43 5.94
CA PRO A 65 11.26 -0.66 6.03
C PRO A 65 11.48 0.80 5.59
N ALA A 66 10.48 1.37 4.92
CA ALA A 66 10.38 2.80 4.66
C ALA A 66 9.94 3.57 5.92
N ASN A 67 9.10 2.93 6.74
CA ASN A 67 8.64 3.44 8.02
C ASN A 67 9.04 2.46 9.13
N VAL A 68 10.08 2.83 9.87
CA VAL A 68 10.67 1.98 10.92
C VAL A 68 9.68 1.75 12.06
N ASP A 69 8.96 2.78 12.49
CA ASP A 69 7.99 2.68 13.59
C ASP A 69 6.84 1.74 13.23
N ALA A 70 6.30 1.88 12.02
CA ALA A 70 5.27 0.98 11.50
C ALA A 70 5.77 -0.47 11.41
N SER A 71 7.03 -0.67 11.00
CA SER A 71 7.67 -2.00 10.96
C SER A 71 7.83 -2.63 12.34
N VAL A 72 8.25 -1.85 13.35
CA VAL A 72 8.36 -2.32 14.74
C VAL A 72 6.99 -2.70 15.29
N MET A 73 5.97 -1.85 15.12
CA MET A 73 4.60 -2.16 15.54
C MET A 73 4.03 -3.39 14.84
N TYR A 74 4.23 -3.51 13.52
CA TYR A 74 3.76 -4.66 12.75
C TYR A 74 4.41 -5.96 13.25
N ARG A 75 5.73 -5.97 13.52
CA ARG A 75 6.41 -7.13 14.09
C ARG A 75 5.87 -7.50 15.47
N ARG A 76 5.67 -6.54 16.37
CA ARG A 76 5.05 -6.78 17.68
C ARG A 76 3.66 -7.38 17.56
N TRP A 77 2.81 -6.84 16.70
CA TRP A 77 1.48 -7.37 16.40
C TRP A 77 1.55 -8.81 15.87
N ARG A 78 2.43 -9.08 14.90
CA ARG A 78 2.60 -10.41 14.30
C ARG A 78 3.13 -11.43 15.31
N ASP A 79 4.20 -11.10 16.02
CA ASP A 79 4.90 -12.02 16.93
C ASP A 79 4.05 -12.34 18.17
N SER A 80 3.20 -11.39 18.61
CA SER A 80 2.19 -11.60 19.64
C SER A 80 0.92 -12.31 19.15
N LYS A 81 0.88 -12.75 17.87
CA LYS A 81 -0.29 -13.38 17.24
C LYS A 81 -1.56 -12.51 17.35
N GLY A 82 -1.40 -11.20 17.22
CA GLY A 82 -2.48 -10.23 17.27
C GLY A 82 -2.99 -9.89 18.67
N GLN A 83 -2.27 -10.26 19.74
CA GLN A 83 -2.59 -9.81 21.10
C GLN A 83 -2.23 -8.33 21.30
N ASP A 84 -1.10 -7.88 20.77
CA ASP A 84 -0.76 -6.46 20.71
C ASP A 84 -1.66 -5.78 19.67
N LYS A 85 -2.55 -4.89 20.12
CA LYS A 85 -3.55 -4.22 19.28
C LYS A 85 -3.12 -2.87 18.73
N GLU A 86 -1.91 -2.41 19.03
CA GLU A 86 -1.46 -1.06 18.68
C GLU A 86 -1.49 -0.83 17.17
N TYR A 87 -0.87 -1.73 16.40
CA TYR A 87 -0.86 -1.65 14.93
C TYR A 87 -2.28 -1.71 14.35
N GLU A 88 -3.09 -2.68 14.78
CA GLU A 88 -4.47 -2.87 14.32
C GLU A 88 -5.34 -1.63 14.59
N THR A 89 -5.15 -0.98 15.75
CA THR A 89 -5.91 0.22 16.15
C THR A 89 -5.63 1.39 15.22
N VAL A 90 -4.36 1.59 14.83
CA VAL A 90 -3.98 2.64 13.87
C VAL A 90 -4.62 2.39 12.51
N ILE A 91 -4.55 1.15 12.02
CA ILE A 91 -5.16 0.77 10.73
C ILE A 91 -6.68 0.99 10.76
N ARG A 92 -7.37 0.55 11.81
CA ARG A 92 -8.82 0.75 11.97
C ARG A 92 -9.21 2.23 11.96
N LYS A 93 -8.42 3.07 12.62
CA LYS A 93 -8.64 4.53 12.63
C LYS A 93 -8.47 5.13 11.23
N GLN A 94 -7.46 4.71 10.47
CA GLN A 94 -7.25 5.17 9.10
C GLN A 94 -8.37 4.73 8.15
N VAL A 95 -8.81 3.47 8.25
CA VAL A 95 -9.94 2.96 7.45
C VAL A 95 -11.24 3.68 7.78
N ALA A 96 -11.49 3.99 9.05
CA ALA A 96 -12.66 4.78 9.44
C ALA A 96 -12.64 6.17 8.80
N GLY A 97 -11.49 6.86 8.85
CA GLY A 97 -11.34 8.18 8.21
C GLY A 97 -11.51 8.14 6.68
N SER A 98 -11.05 7.08 6.01
CA SER A 98 -11.22 6.97 4.54
C SER A 98 -12.66 6.70 4.11
N ARG A 99 -13.55 6.27 5.01
CA ARG A 99 -14.98 6.12 4.71
C ARG A 99 -15.66 7.47 4.53
N GLU A 100 -15.30 8.45 5.35
CA GLU A 100 -15.82 9.83 5.22
C GLU A 100 -15.41 10.43 3.87
N GLU A 101 -14.18 10.17 3.39
CA GLU A 101 -13.73 10.61 2.07
C GLU A 101 -14.53 9.93 0.95
N ALA A 102 -14.77 8.61 1.06
CA ALA A 102 -15.59 7.90 0.08
C ALA A 102 -17.03 8.44 0.00
N GLU A 103 -17.65 8.79 1.15
CA GLU A 103 -18.97 9.40 1.19
C GLU A 103 -18.99 10.76 0.48
N ARG A 104 -17.99 11.62 0.70
CA ARG A 104 -17.87 12.91 0.00
C ARG A 104 -17.73 12.75 -1.50
N ASP A 105 -17.02 11.72 -1.94
CA ASP A 105 -16.77 11.43 -3.35
C ASP A 105 -17.93 10.63 -4.00
N GLY A 106 -18.98 10.27 -3.22
CA GLY A 106 -20.10 9.46 -3.70
C GLY A 106 -19.72 8.02 -4.06
N VAL A 107 -18.63 7.50 -3.49
CA VAL A 107 -18.10 6.16 -3.76
C VAL A 107 -18.70 5.14 -2.78
N VAL A 108 -19.35 4.11 -3.30
CA VAL A 108 -19.84 2.98 -2.50
C VAL A 108 -18.71 1.98 -2.28
N ILE A 109 -18.35 1.74 -1.01
CA ILE A 109 -17.28 0.79 -0.67
C ILE A 109 -17.85 -0.64 -0.69
N PRO A 110 -17.27 -1.57 -1.45
CA PRO A 110 -17.68 -2.97 -1.44
C PRO A 110 -17.37 -3.60 -0.07
N LEU A 111 -18.34 -4.32 0.50
CA LEU A 111 -18.19 -4.97 1.81
C LEU A 111 -18.19 -6.50 1.72
N THR A 112 -18.55 -7.06 0.56
CA THR A 112 -18.53 -8.49 0.30
C THR A 112 -17.54 -8.82 -0.82
N LEU A 113 -17.16 -10.10 -0.92
CA LEU A 113 -16.32 -10.58 -2.01
C LEU A 113 -17.02 -10.42 -3.37
N GLU A 114 -18.34 -10.61 -3.40
CA GLU A 114 -19.15 -10.43 -4.60
C GLU A 114 -19.12 -8.96 -5.06
N ASP A 115 -19.33 -8.01 -4.14
CA ASP A 115 -19.24 -6.58 -4.43
C ASP A 115 -17.82 -6.16 -4.87
N TYR A 116 -16.78 -6.81 -4.33
CA TYR A 116 -15.40 -6.50 -4.68
C TYR A 116 -15.00 -7.05 -6.05
N CYS A 117 -15.55 -8.21 -6.43
CA CYS A 117 -15.23 -8.91 -7.66
C CYS A 117 -16.23 -8.65 -8.80
N VAL A 118 -17.06 -7.61 -8.70
CA VAL A 118 -18.08 -7.27 -9.71
C VAL A 118 -17.43 -7.30 -11.11
N ARG A 119 -17.96 -8.20 -11.94
CA ARG A 119 -17.52 -8.49 -13.30
C ARG A 119 -18.21 -7.58 -14.31
#